data_AF-A0A8S9L9B3-F1
#
_entry.id   AF-A0A8S9L9B3-F1
#
_cell.length_a   1.000
_cell.length_b   1.000
_cell.length_c   1.000
_cell.angle_alpha   90.00
_cell.angle_beta   90.00
_cell.angle_gamma   90.00
#
_symmetry.space_group_name_H-M   'P 1'
#
loop_
_entity.id
_entity.type
_entity.pdbx_description
1 polymer ?
#
loop_
_entity_poly.entity_id
_entity_poly.type
_entity_poly.pdbx_seq_one_letter_code
_entity_poly.pdbx_strand_id
1 'polypeptide(L)' 'MWTMISNLPNDMVVAIMSRVPLKSLREVRLTCKKWNDLSKTQSFREMHIGKASTASKEGQSQML' A
#
# COMPACT_ATOMS: atom_id res chain seq x y z
N MET A 1 -12.48 23.33 3.60
CA MET A 1 -11.60 23.04 2.44
C MET A 1 -11.43 21.53 2.36
N TRP A 2 -11.83 20.88 1.27
CA TRP A 2 -11.66 19.43 1.12
C TRP A 2 -10.24 19.13 0.65
N THR A 3 -9.51 18.30 1.39
CA THR A 3 -8.20 17.84 0.96
C THR A 3 -8.39 16.67 0.01
N MET A 4 -8.14 16.87 -1.28
CA MET A 4 -8.16 15.76 -2.24
C MET A 4 -7.02 14.80 -1.90
N ILE A 5 -7.29 13.49 -1.96
CA ILE A 5 -6.26 12.46 -1.74
C ILE A 5 -5.07 12.66 -2.70
N SER A 6 -5.31 13.18 -3.90
CA SER A 6 -4.25 13.51 -4.87
C SER A 6 -3.27 14.61 -4.43
N ASN A 7 -3.66 15.44 -3.47
CA ASN A 7 -2.82 16.51 -2.89
C ASN A 7 -1.92 16.01 -1.76
N LEU A 8 -2.10 14.76 -1.31
CA LEU A 8 -1.21 14.16 -0.33
C LEU A 8 0.15 13.83 -0.97
N PRO A 9 1.24 13.82 -0.18
CA PRO A 9 2.51 13.25 -0.59
C PRO A 9 2.35 11.81 -1.08
N ASN A 10 3.15 11.43 -2.08
CA ASN A 10 3.06 10.12 -2.71
C ASN A 10 3.22 8.97 -1.72
N ASP A 11 4.11 9.10 -0.73
CA ASP A 11 4.31 8.12 0.33
C ASP A 11 3.02 7.84 1.13
N MET A 12 2.31 8.91 1.51
CA MET A 12 1.03 8.78 2.23
C MET A 12 -0.04 8.10 1.36
N VAL A 13 -0.11 8.44 0.07
CA VAL A 13 -1.04 7.80 -0.87
C VAL A 13 -0.72 6.31 -1.02
N VAL A 14 0.56 5.97 -1.13
CA VAL A 14 1.05 4.59 -1.23
C VAL A 14 0.71 3.80 0.05
N ALA A 15 0.86 4.40 1.24
CA ALA A 15 0.47 3.79 2.51
C ALA A 15 -1.06 3.56 2.64
N ILE A 16 -1.89 4.49 2.16
CA ILE A 16 -3.35 4.31 2.12
C ILE A 16 -3.71 3.19 1.15
N MET A 17 -3.15 3.24 -0.05
CA MET A 17 -3.39 2.28 -1.12
C MET A 17 -2.84 0.87 -0.76
N SER A 18 -1.83 0.77 0.12
CA SER A 18 -1.36 -0.47 0.76
C SER A 18 -2.43 -1.21 1.58
N ARG A 19 -3.37 -0.47 2.17
CA ARG A 19 -4.41 -1.03 3.03
C ARG A 19 -5.62 -1.51 2.25
N VAL A 20 -5.72 -1.16 0.97
CA VAL A 20 -6.82 -1.54 0.10
C VAL A 20 -6.58 -2.96 -0.44
N PRO A 21 -7.58 -3.86 -0.43
CA PRO A 21 -7.46 -5.18 -1.04
C PRO A 21 -7.07 -5.11 -2.53
N LEU A 22 -6.24 -6.04 -2.99
CA LEU A 22 -5.77 -6.09 -4.39
C LEU A 22 -6.90 -6.08 -5.43
N LYS A 23 -8.05 -6.69 -5.11
CA LYS A 23 -9.23 -6.71 -5.98
C LYS A 23 -9.77 -5.29 -6.22
N SER A 24 -9.90 -4.50 -5.17
CA SER A 24 -10.37 -3.11 -5.22
C SER A 24 -9.29 -2.16 -5.76
N LEU A 25 -8.01 -2.52 -5.62
CA LEU A 25 -6.91 -1.72 -6.15
C LEU A 25 -6.91 -1.59 -7.66
N ARG A 26 -7.45 -2.57 -8.39
CA ARG A 26 -7.65 -2.45 -9.83
C ARG A 26 -8.51 -1.21 -10.14
N GLU A 27 -9.64 -1.06 -9.45
CA GLU A 27 -10.55 0.06 -9.66
C GLU A 27 -9.92 1.39 -9.24
N VAL A 28 -9.21 1.42 -8.11
CA VAL A 28 -8.47 2.61 -7.64
C VAL A 28 -7.46 3.09 -8.68
N ARG A 29 -6.79 2.18 -9.39
CA ARG A 29 -5.84 2.55 -10.45
C ARG A 29 -6.51 3.16 -11.68
N LEU A 30 -7.79 2.90 -11.91
CA LEU A 30 -8.53 3.42 -13.07
C LEU A 30 -9.07 4.84 -12.85
N THR A 31 -9.13 5.31 -11.61
CA THR A 31 -9.68 6.66 -11.29
C THR A 31 -8.71 7.79 -11.63
N CYS A 32 -7.40 7.55 -11.57
CA CYS A 32 -6.39 8.60 -11.70
C CYS A 32 -5.06 8.08 -12.28
N LYS A 33 -4.52 8.80 -13.28
CA LYS A 33 -3.21 8.50 -13.88
C LYS A 33 -2.09 8.48 -12.84
N LYS A 34 -2.05 9.48 -11.94
CA LYS A 34 -1.06 9.57 -10.85
C LYS A 34 -1.08 8.30 -9.98
N TRP A 35 -2.26 7.77 -9.67
CA TRP A 35 -2.39 6.57 -8.82
C TRP A 35 -2.01 5.30 -9.58
N ASN A 36 -2.36 5.22 -10.86
CA ASN A 36 -1.88 4.13 -11.73
C ASN A 36 -0.35 4.11 -11.80
N ASP A 37 0.30 5.26 -11.94
CA ASP A 37 1.76 5.34 -12.03
C ASP A 37 2.41 5.03 -10.68
N LEU A 38 1.86 5.54 -9.57
CA LEU A 38 2.30 5.18 -8.22
C LEU A 38 2.22 3.68 -7.96
N SER A 39 1.15 3.02 -8.41
CA SER A 39 0.98 1.57 -8.25
C SER A 39 2.04 0.71 -8.95
N LYS A 40 2.75 1.29 -9.94
CA LYS A 40 3.81 0.62 -10.69
C LYS A 40 5.20 0.85 -10.10
N THR A 41 5.33 1.76 -9.13
CA THR A 41 6.61 2.03 -8.48
C THR A 41 7.08 0.83 -7.66
N GLN A 42 8.41 0.68 -7.54
CA GLN A 42 9.00 -0.41 -6.79
C GLN A 42 8.61 -0.37 -5.30
N SER A 43 8.61 0.82 -4.70
CA SER A 43 8.21 1.02 -3.30
C SER A 43 6.78 0.56 -3.02
N PHE A 44 5.84 0.81 -3.95
CA PHE A 44 4.47 0.32 -3.80
C PHE A 44 4.38 -1.21 -3.87
N ARG A 45 5.14 -1.83 -4.79
CA ARG A 45 5.17 -3.30 -4.91
C ARG A 45 5.76 -3.96 -3.67
N GLU A 46 6.86 -3.41 -3.15
CA GLU A 46 7.52 -3.92 -1.94
C GLU A 46 6.61 -3.83 -0.71
N MET A 47 5.85 -2.75 -0.54
CA MET A 47 4.94 -2.62 0.61
C MET A 47 3.74 -3.58 0.55
N HIS A 48 3.31 -3.99 -0.64
CA HIS A 48 2.23 -4.97 -0.82
C HIS A 48 2.70 -6.42 -0.79
N ILE A 49 3.89 -6.72 -1.31
CA ILE A 49 4.47 -8.06 -1.35
C ILE A 49 5.15 -8.40 -0.01
N GLY A 50 5.79 -7.42 0.64
CA GLY A 50 6.50 -7.60 1.91
C GLY A 50 5.61 -8.01 3.09
N LYS A 51 4.30 -7.74 3.02
CA LYS A 51 3.31 -8.22 4.02
C LYS A 51 2.99 -9.71 3.91
N ALA A 52 3.32 -10.37 2.80
CA ALA A 52 3.18 -11.83 2.69
C ALA A 52 4.34 -12.58 3.36
N SER A 53 5.47 -11.92 3.61
CA SER A 53 6.72 -12.57 4.04
C SER A 53 7.09 -12.36 5.51
N THR A 54 6.38 -11.51 6.27
CA THR A 54 6.65 -11.30 7.70
C THR A 54 5.71 -12.06 8.64
N ALA A 55 4.82 -12.92 8.12
CA ALA A 55 4.01 -13.84 8.92
C ALA A 55 4.72 -15.16 9.29
N SER A 56 6.04 -15.26 9.07
CA SER A 56 6.83 -16.41 9.50
C SER A 56 8.24 -15.98 9.85
N LYS A 57 8.42 -15.29 10.99
CA LYS A 57 9.49 -15.48 11.99
C LYS A 57 9.17 -14.67 13.25
N GLU A 58 8.47 -15.28 14.21
CA GLU A 58 8.78 -15.18 15.65
C GLU A 58 7.73 -15.95 16.47
N GLY A 59 7.84 -17.27 16.44
CA GLY A 59 7.61 -18.05 17.64
C GLY A 59 8.97 -18.35 18.25
N GLN A 60 9.39 -17.55 19.23
CA GLN A 60 10.23 -17.93 20.39
C GLN A 60 10.76 -16.68 21.11
N SER A 61 10.05 -16.27 22.16
CA SER A 61 10.56 -15.98 23.50
C SER A 61 9.80 -14.82 24.16
N GLN A 62 8.71 -15.15 24.85
CA GLN A 62 8.38 -14.45 26.07
C GLN A 62 7.86 -15.46 27.09
N MET A 63 8.57 -15.54 28.21
CA MET A 63 8.34 -16.41 29.34
C MET A 63 6.99 -16.13 30.00
N LEU A 64 6.16 -17.16 30.13
CA LEU A 64 5.45 -17.67 31.33
C LEU A 64 4.27 -18.54 30.90
#